data_AF-A0A1D2VPM4-F1
#
_entry.id   AF-A0A1D2VPM4-F1
#
_cell.length_a   1.000
_cell.length_b   1.000
_cell.length_c   1.000
_cell.angle_alpha   90.00
_cell.angle_beta   90.00
_cell.angle_gamma   90.00
#
_symmetry.space_group_name_H-M   'P 1'
#
loop_
_entity.id
_entity.type
_entity.pdbx_description
1 polymer ?
#
loop_
_entity_poly.entity_id
_entity_poly.type
_entity_poly.pdbx_seq_one_letter_code
_entity_poly.pdbx_strand_id
1 'polypeptide(L)'
;MFWRSKEAKQSSEAAGPVEEVSQHTLNLPDDLLQFLQSQTPRDKIDYSLDLTEDGLSNRHQYKQTKQVKLYLESNPENAVMKENCSLVQQRIRDCIKSQSALKSYRCLQMTELYKECLAVQEFALKDLGYNRSQSVEQAEKIQGIADDLYVKYYGEQGEIVDQHQRDEFCHEVAEMKYKIWDSNIRK
;
A
#
# COMPACT_ATOMS: atom_id res chain seq x y z
N MET A 1 40.36 27.90 14.81
CA MET A 1 39.72 27.63 16.11
C MET A 1 39.37 26.16 16.15
N PHE A 2 40.03 25.39 17.01
CA PHE A 2 39.87 23.95 17.17
C PHE A 2 38.74 23.65 18.16
N TRP A 3 37.83 22.76 17.82
CA TRP A 3 36.88 22.16 18.77
C TRP A 3 37.13 20.65 18.86
N ARG A 4 37.43 20.20 20.09
CA ARG A 4 37.54 18.82 20.56
C ARG A 4 36.20 18.38 21.16
N SER A 5 35.85 17.09 21.01
CA SER A 5 35.13 16.20 21.97
C SER A 5 34.44 15.07 21.18
N LYS A 6 34.32 13.82 21.61
CA LYS A 6 34.70 13.05 22.81
C LYS A 6 34.51 11.56 22.47
N GLU A 7 35.33 10.69 23.06
CA GLU A 7 35.16 9.23 23.02
C GLU A 7 34.31 8.70 24.19
N ALA A 8 33.63 7.58 23.91
CA ALA A 8 33.41 6.37 24.72
C ALA A 8 32.74 6.40 26.12
N LYS A 9 31.73 5.55 26.34
CA LYS A 9 31.86 4.26 27.08
C LYS A 9 30.56 3.43 27.17
N GLN A 10 30.80 2.11 27.31
CA GLN A 10 29.92 0.93 27.39
C GLN A 10 29.29 0.66 28.77
N SER A 11 28.44 -0.40 28.77
CA SER A 11 28.01 -1.31 29.86
C SER A 11 26.76 -0.86 30.65
N SER A 12 25.85 -1.73 31.11
CA SER A 12 25.70 -3.19 31.12
C SER A 12 24.27 -3.55 31.64
N GLU A 13 23.91 -4.83 31.51
CA GLU A 13 22.76 -5.62 32.04
C GLU A 13 22.03 -5.18 33.33
N ALA A 14 20.73 -5.50 33.41
CA ALA A 14 20.13 -6.30 34.49
C ALA A 14 18.66 -6.68 34.21
N ALA A 15 18.23 -7.83 34.75
CA ALA A 15 16.98 -8.53 34.53
C ALA A 15 15.94 -8.33 35.67
N GLY A 16 14.64 -8.48 35.33
CA GLY A 16 13.50 -8.81 36.22
C GLY A 16 12.96 -7.67 37.12
N PRO A 17 11.68 -7.71 37.56
CA PRO A 17 10.83 -8.89 37.77
C PRO A 17 9.44 -8.87 37.09
N VAL A 18 8.80 -10.03 37.16
CA VAL A 18 7.44 -10.39 36.71
C VAL A 18 6.41 -9.94 37.76
N GLU A 19 5.32 -9.29 37.35
CA GLU A 19 4.12 -9.11 38.18
C GLU A 19 2.88 -9.69 37.49
N GLU A 20 2.22 -10.56 38.25
CA GLU A 20 0.98 -11.27 37.97
C GLU A 20 -0.27 -10.39 38.17
N VAL A 21 -1.25 -10.62 37.29
CA VAL A 21 -2.70 -10.76 37.55
C VAL A 21 -3.45 -9.57 38.18
N SER A 22 -4.36 -8.99 37.38
CA SER A 22 -5.66 -8.55 37.87
C SER A 22 -6.77 -9.15 37.02
N GLN A 23 -7.36 -10.24 37.52
CA GLN A 23 -8.63 -10.76 37.03
C GLN A 23 -9.74 -9.84 37.54
N HIS A 24 -10.32 -9.03 36.66
CA HIS A 24 -11.64 -8.45 36.90
C HIS A 24 -12.69 -9.55 36.80
N THR A 25 -13.11 -10.09 37.95
CA THR A 25 -14.31 -10.92 38.07
C THR A 25 -15.53 -10.04 37.82
N LEU A 26 -16.01 -10.08 36.58
CA LEU A 26 -17.35 -9.63 36.20
C LEU A 26 -18.37 -10.53 36.93
N ASN A 27 -18.84 -10.10 38.10
CA ASN A 27 -20.02 -10.69 38.73
C ASN A 27 -21.25 -10.29 37.91
N LEU A 28 -21.63 -11.15 36.97
CA LEU A 28 -22.88 -10.99 36.22
C LEU A 28 -24.09 -11.32 37.12
N PRO A 29 -25.22 -10.61 36.97
CA PRO A 29 -26.47 -10.93 37.66
C PRO A 29 -26.96 -12.36 37.32
N ASP A 30 -27.51 -13.07 38.30
CA ASP A 30 -27.97 -14.46 38.16
C ASP A 30 -29.00 -14.65 37.03
N ASP A 31 -29.81 -13.63 36.75
CA ASP A 31 -30.80 -13.65 35.67
C ASP A 31 -30.17 -13.76 34.27
N LEU A 32 -28.95 -13.24 34.09
CA LEU A 32 -28.19 -13.33 32.83
C LEU A 32 -27.54 -14.71 32.65
N LEU A 33 -27.13 -15.36 33.75
CA LEU A 33 -26.62 -16.74 33.73
C LEU A 33 -27.72 -17.73 33.33
N GLN A 34 -28.94 -17.51 33.80
CA GLN A 34 -30.08 -18.37 33.47
C GLN A 34 -30.49 -18.25 32.00
N PHE A 35 -30.39 -17.04 31.43
CA PHE A 35 -30.63 -16.82 30.00
C PHE A 35 -29.58 -17.52 29.12
N LEU A 36 -28.30 -17.43 29.48
CA LEU A 36 -27.20 -18.07 28.76
C LEU A 36 -27.25 -19.60 28.84
N GLN A 37 -27.66 -20.17 29.97
CA GLN A 37 -27.83 -21.62 30.11
C GLN A 37 -29.02 -22.15 29.30
N SER A 38 -30.08 -21.35 29.11
CA SER A 38 -31.27 -21.74 28.34
C SER A 38 -31.07 -21.77 26.81
N GLN A 39 -29.93 -21.26 26.32
CA GLN A 39 -29.63 -21.10 24.89
C GLN A 39 -28.53 -22.04 24.37
N THR A 40 -28.08 -23.01 25.16
CA THR A 40 -27.08 -24.00 24.67
C THR A 40 -27.77 -25.30 24.28
N PRO A 41 -27.85 -25.65 22.97
CA PRO A 41 -28.23 -26.99 22.57
C PRO A 41 -27.17 -27.96 23.08
N ARG A 42 -27.54 -28.82 24.03
CA ARG A 42 -26.75 -29.98 24.45
C ARG A 42 -26.88 -31.08 23.42
N ASP A 43 -26.28 -30.88 22.25
CA ASP A 43 -25.97 -32.00 21.37
C ASP A 43 -24.46 -32.05 21.19
N LYS A 44 -23.88 -33.20 21.55
CA LYS A 44 -22.50 -33.54 21.22
C LYS A 44 -22.42 -33.62 19.69
N ILE A 45 -22.06 -32.51 19.07
CA ILE A 45 -21.67 -32.49 17.66
C ILE A 45 -20.30 -33.14 17.60
N ASP A 46 -20.29 -34.39 17.15
CA ASP A 46 -19.09 -35.08 16.72
C ASP A 46 -18.54 -34.32 15.51
N TYR A 47 -17.40 -33.63 15.66
CA TYR A 47 -16.72 -32.97 14.56
C TYR A 47 -15.98 -34.03 13.71
N SER A 48 -16.74 -34.94 13.11
CA SER A 48 -16.36 -35.51 11.82
C SER A 48 -16.48 -34.38 10.81
N LEU A 49 -15.41 -33.61 10.68
CA LEU A 49 -15.30 -32.52 9.71
C LEU A 49 -15.23 -33.16 8.32
N ASP A 50 -16.38 -33.58 7.79
CA ASP A 50 -16.52 -33.90 6.38
C ASP A 50 -16.18 -32.62 5.62
N LEU A 51 -14.98 -32.61 5.04
CA LEU A 51 -14.48 -31.59 4.14
C LEU A 51 -15.33 -31.64 2.87
N THR A 52 -16.50 -31.03 2.91
CA THR A 52 -17.24 -30.71 1.68
C THR A 52 -16.41 -29.70 0.88
N GLU A 53 -16.46 -29.80 -0.45
CA GLU A 53 -15.67 -28.97 -1.39
C GLU A 53 -15.86 -27.46 -1.14
N ASP A 54 -17.00 -27.05 -0.58
CA ASP A 54 -17.30 -25.67 -0.16
C ASP A 54 -16.38 -25.13 0.94
N GLY A 55 -15.89 -25.98 1.85
CA GLY A 55 -14.98 -25.58 2.93
C GLY A 55 -13.56 -25.26 2.45
N LEU A 56 -13.13 -25.90 1.36
CA LEU A 56 -11.83 -25.64 0.72
C LEU A 56 -11.87 -24.34 -0.09
N SER A 57 -12.96 -24.10 -0.83
CA SER A 57 -13.18 -22.86 -1.60
C SER A 57 -13.14 -21.61 -0.71
N ASN A 58 -13.80 -21.65 0.45
CA ASN A 58 -13.80 -20.56 1.43
C ASN A 58 -12.41 -20.30 2.04
N ARG A 59 -11.60 -21.34 2.28
CA ARG A 59 -10.22 -21.18 2.75
C ARG A 59 -9.31 -20.54 1.71
N HIS A 60 -9.49 -20.87 0.43
CA HIS A 60 -8.71 -20.29 -0.66
C HIS A 60 -9.01 -18.80 -0.86
N GLN A 61 -10.30 -18.42 -0.87
CA GLN A 61 -10.69 -17.01 -0.97
C GLN A 61 -10.19 -16.18 0.22
N TYR A 62 -10.28 -16.71 1.44
CA TYR A 62 -9.77 -16.02 2.64
C TYR A 62 -8.25 -15.80 2.56
N LYS A 63 -7.50 -16.83 2.15
CA LYS A 63 -6.04 -16.72 1.99
C LYS A 63 -5.65 -15.69 0.93
N GLN A 64 -6.32 -15.70 -0.23
CA GLN A 64 -6.09 -14.69 -1.28
C GLN A 64 -6.40 -13.28 -0.78
N THR A 65 -7.56 -13.07 -0.16
CA THR A 65 -7.94 -11.76 0.39
C THR A 65 -6.92 -11.24 1.40
N LYS A 66 -6.42 -12.12 2.29
CA LYS A 66 -5.38 -11.77 3.26
C LYS A 66 -4.06 -11.40 2.59
N GLN A 67 -3.64 -12.15 1.56
CA GLN A 67 -2.40 -11.86 0.82
C GLN A 67 -2.46 -10.50 0.13
N VAL A 68 -3.56 -10.19 -0.54
CA VAL A 68 -3.75 -8.91 -1.22
C VAL A 68 -3.74 -7.75 -0.24
N LYS A 69 -4.43 -7.90 0.90
CA LYS A 69 -4.43 -6.90 1.96
C LYS A 69 -3.01 -6.62 2.47
N LEU A 70 -2.26 -7.67 2.82
CA LEU A 70 -0.87 -7.52 3.29
C LEU A 70 0.02 -6.87 2.23
N TYR A 71 -0.18 -7.21 0.96
CA TYR A 71 0.54 -6.60 -0.15
C TYR A 71 0.24 -5.10 -0.26
N LEU A 72 -1.03 -4.70 -0.23
CA LEU A 72 -1.43 -3.28 -0.32
C LEU A 72 -0.99 -2.48 0.92
N GLU A 73 -0.93 -3.11 2.10
CA GLU A 73 -0.37 -2.51 3.32
C GLU A 73 1.15 -2.31 3.22
N SER A 74 1.86 -3.25 2.59
CA SER A 74 3.32 -3.18 2.40
C SER A 74 3.72 -2.27 1.24
N ASN A 75 2.84 -2.14 0.25
CA ASN A 75 3.01 -1.32 -0.96
C ASN A 75 1.87 -0.31 -1.05
N PRO A 76 1.80 0.65 -0.11
CA PRO A 76 0.76 1.67 -0.16
C PRO A 76 0.90 2.48 -1.44
N GLU A 77 -0.21 3.00 -1.96
CA GLU A 77 -0.25 3.81 -3.20
C GLU A 77 0.84 4.90 -3.22
N ASN A 78 1.12 5.55 -2.08
CA ASN A 78 2.18 6.55 -1.96
C ASN A 78 3.59 6.01 -2.23
N ALA A 79 3.89 4.78 -1.80
CA ALA A 79 5.17 4.15 -2.08
C ALA A 79 5.30 3.85 -3.58
N VAL A 80 4.25 3.33 -4.20
CA VAL A 80 4.19 3.03 -5.63
C VAL A 80 4.38 4.30 -6.48
N MET A 81 3.69 5.39 -6.15
CA MET A 81 3.88 6.68 -6.83
C MET A 81 5.34 7.15 -6.79
N LYS A 82 5.99 7.01 -5.64
CA LYS A 82 7.39 7.41 -5.47
C LYS A 82 8.34 6.53 -6.26
N GLU A 83 8.03 5.23 -6.37
CA GLU A 83 8.79 4.28 -7.18
C GLU A 83 8.72 4.63 -8.67
N ASN A 84 7.50 4.83 -9.21
CA ASN A 84 7.29 5.24 -10.60
C ASN A 84 7.96 6.60 -10.90
N CYS A 85 7.92 7.55 -9.95
CA CYS A 85 8.58 8.85 -10.09
C CYS A 85 10.08 8.88 -9.71
N SER A 86 10.70 7.72 -9.49
CA SER A 86 12.07 7.63 -8.95
C SER A 86 13.14 8.21 -9.89
N LEU A 87 12.94 8.11 -11.21
CA LEU A 87 13.84 8.70 -12.22
C LEU A 87 13.82 10.24 -12.17
N VAL A 88 12.65 10.85 -12.05
CA VAL A 88 12.51 12.31 -11.90
C VAL A 88 13.16 12.75 -10.57
N GLN A 89 12.96 11.98 -9.49
CA GLN A 89 13.60 12.24 -8.20
C GLN A 89 15.13 12.15 -8.28
N GLN A 90 15.65 11.16 -9.03
CA GLN A 90 17.09 11.00 -9.23
C GLN A 90 17.67 12.20 -9.98
N ARG A 91 16.98 12.70 -11.00
CA ARG A 91 17.36 13.91 -11.74
C ARG A 91 17.45 15.15 -10.86
N ILE A 92 16.52 15.32 -9.91
CA ILE A 92 16.60 16.40 -8.90
C ILE A 92 17.85 16.25 -8.04
N ARG A 93 18.13 15.04 -7.55
CA ARG A 93 19.31 14.76 -6.73
C ARG A 93 20.60 15.10 -7.48
N ASP A 94 20.68 14.74 -8.75
CA ASP A 94 21.85 15.00 -9.59
C ASP A 94 21.96 16.49 -9.95
N CYS A 95 20.84 17.20 -10.12
CA CYS A 95 20.81 18.65 -10.26
C CYS A 95 21.38 19.35 -9.03
N ILE A 96 20.96 18.94 -7.83
CA ILE A 96 21.43 19.52 -6.56
C ILE A 96 22.93 19.26 -6.37
N LYS A 97 23.40 18.05 -6.66
CA LYS A 97 24.82 17.67 -6.52
C LYS A 97 25.75 18.42 -7.49
N SER A 98 25.28 18.71 -8.70
CA SER A 98 26.10 19.28 -9.78
C SER A 98 26.25 20.81 -9.72
N GLN A 99 25.58 21.50 -8.79
CA GLN A 99 25.51 22.96 -8.81
C GLN A 99 26.18 23.64 -7.61
N SER A 100 26.88 24.74 -7.88
CA SER A 100 27.19 25.78 -6.88
C SER A 100 25.92 26.60 -6.60
N ALA A 101 25.84 27.26 -5.44
CA ALA A 101 24.65 27.94 -4.89
C ALA A 101 23.87 28.90 -5.82
N LEU A 102 24.40 29.25 -6.99
CA LEU A 102 23.84 30.21 -7.95
C LEU A 102 22.93 29.62 -9.05
N LYS A 103 22.86 28.29 -9.23
CA LYS A 103 22.04 27.66 -10.30
C LYS A 103 20.70 27.06 -9.82
N SER A 104 20.33 27.31 -8.56
CA SER A 104 19.18 26.74 -7.83
C SER A 104 17.84 26.74 -8.58
N TYR A 105 17.61 27.74 -9.44
CA TYR A 105 16.36 27.87 -10.20
C TYR A 105 16.05 26.65 -11.11
N ARG A 106 17.06 26.05 -11.74
CA ARG A 106 16.84 24.87 -12.61
C ARG A 106 16.43 23.63 -11.82
N CYS A 107 16.97 23.45 -10.62
CA CYS A 107 16.56 22.32 -9.77
C CYS A 107 15.16 22.53 -9.17
N LEU A 108 14.74 23.80 -9.03
CA LEU A 108 13.39 24.16 -8.61
C LEU A 108 12.35 23.76 -9.66
N GLN A 109 12.62 24.00 -10.95
CA GLN A 109 11.77 23.51 -12.04
C GLN A 109 11.65 21.97 -12.03
N MET A 110 12.75 21.24 -11.79
CA MET A 110 12.70 19.78 -11.69
C MET A 110 11.87 19.31 -10.48
N THR A 111 11.86 20.07 -9.39
CA THR A 111 11.02 19.77 -8.22
C THR A 111 9.54 19.91 -8.55
N GLU A 112 9.15 20.88 -9.37
CA GLU A 112 7.77 20.99 -9.86
C GLU A 112 7.40 19.81 -10.76
N LEU A 113 8.29 19.37 -11.66
CA LEU A 113 8.08 18.16 -12.47
C LEU A 113 7.89 16.91 -11.62
N TYR A 114 8.61 16.78 -10.51
CA TYR A 114 8.40 15.65 -9.58
C TYR A 114 7.05 15.70 -8.87
N LYS A 115 6.60 16.90 -8.46
CA LYS A 115 5.26 17.05 -7.88
C LYS A 115 4.17 16.72 -8.90
N GLU A 116 4.36 17.14 -10.15
CA GLU A 116 3.46 16.81 -11.24
C GLU A 116 3.43 15.30 -11.50
N CYS A 117 4.60 14.64 -11.54
CA CYS A 117 4.69 13.18 -11.62
C CYS A 117 3.88 12.49 -10.52
N LEU A 118 4.06 12.92 -9.26
CA LEU A 118 3.31 12.35 -8.13
C LEU A 118 1.79 12.54 -8.30
N ALA A 119 1.34 13.73 -8.71
CA ALA A 119 -0.08 14.01 -8.92
C ALA A 119 -0.68 13.17 -10.06
N VAL A 120 0.05 13.00 -11.17
CA VAL A 120 -0.38 12.20 -12.32
C VAL A 120 -0.44 10.71 -11.94
N GLN A 121 0.56 10.21 -11.22
CA GLN A 121 0.58 8.84 -10.72
C GLN A 121 -0.53 8.59 -9.70
N GLU A 122 -0.81 9.54 -8.80
CA GLU A 122 -1.93 9.46 -7.85
C GLU A 122 -3.25 9.30 -8.59
N PHE A 123 -3.48 10.17 -9.58
CA PHE A 123 -4.68 10.12 -10.41
C PHE A 123 -4.83 8.76 -11.10
N ALA A 124 -3.78 8.28 -11.77
CA ALA A 124 -3.83 7.03 -12.53
C ALA A 124 -4.09 5.83 -11.62
N LEU A 125 -3.31 5.67 -10.54
CA LEU A 125 -3.46 4.54 -9.61
C LEU A 125 -4.85 4.52 -8.97
N LYS A 126 -5.35 5.69 -8.57
CA LYS A 126 -6.68 5.84 -7.97
C LYS A 126 -7.79 5.51 -8.96
N ASP A 127 -7.71 6.01 -10.19
CA ASP A 127 -8.76 5.78 -11.19
C ASP A 127 -8.77 4.33 -11.68
N LEU A 128 -7.60 3.75 -11.94
CA LEU A 128 -7.43 2.32 -12.25
C LEU A 128 -7.89 1.42 -11.09
N GLY A 129 -7.89 1.94 -9.86
CA GLY A 129 -8.43 1.28 -8.68
C GLY A 129 -7.43 0.40 -7.94
N TYR A 130 -6.16 0.82 -7.86
CA TYR A 130 -5.07 0.10 -7.20
C TYR A 130 -5.44 -0.44 -5.81
N ASN A 131 -5.99 0.43 -4.94
CA ASN A 131 -6.40 0.05 -3.57
C ASN A 131 -7.63 -0.88 -3.52
N ARG A 132 -8.29 -1.14 -4.66
CA ARG A 132 -9.43 -2.05 -4.79
C ARG A 132 -9.07 -3.37 -5.48
N SER A 133 -7.78 -3.59 -5.76
CA SER A 133 -7.30 -4.82 -6.41
C SER A 133 -7.74 -6.07 -5.64
N GLN A 134 -8.10 -7.12 -6.39
CA GLN A 134 -8.59 -8.39 -5.86
C GLN A 134 -7.52 -9.48 -5.82
N SER A 135 -6.37 -9.23 -6.46
CA SER A 135 -5.18 -10.10 -6.43
C SER A 135 -3.91 -9.23 -6.41
N VAL A 136 -2.79 -9.82 -5.99
CA VAL A 136 -1.47 -9.16 -6.06
C VAL A 136 -1.10 -8.88 -7.51
N GLU A 137 -1.31 -9.85 -8.40
CA GLU A 137 -1.07 -9.70 -9.83
C GLU A 137 -1.88 -8.54 -10.45
N GLN A 138 -3.11 -8.32 -10.00
CA GLN A 138 -3.91 -7.18 -10.45
C GLN A 138 -3.33 -5.85 -9.96
N ALA A 139 -2.88 -5.78 -8.72
CA ALA A 139 -2.25 -4.58 -8.16
C ALA A 139 -0.94 -4.23 -8.89
N GLU A 140 -0.07 -5.22 -9.10
CA GLU A 140 1.18 -5.08 -9.86
C GLU A 140 0.91 -4.68 -11.32
N LYS A 141 -0.13 -5.27 -11.95
CA LYS A 141 -0.55 -4.89 -13.30
C LYS A 141 -1.02 -3.43 -13.37
N ILE A 142 -1.82 -2.98 -12.39
CA ILE A 142 -2.26 -1.58 -12.31
C ILE A 142 -1.06 -0.65 -12.15
N GLN A 143 -0.11 -1.00 -11.27
CA GLN A 143 1.13 -0.25 -11.09
C GLN A 143 1.91 -0.10 -12.41
N GLY A 144 2.14 -1.20 -13.12
CA GLY A 144 2.85 -1.19 -14.40
C GLY A 144 2.14 -0.35 -15.46
N ILE A 145 0.81 -0.47 -15.58
CA ILE A 145 0.01 0.34 -16.52
C ILE A 145 0.12 1.83 -16.19
N ALA A 146 0.06 2.21 -14.91
CA ALA A 146 0.19 3.62 -14.51
C ALA A 146 1.58 4.19 -14.87
N ASP A 147 2.64 3.40 -14.70
CA ASP A 147 4.00 3.77 -15.10
C ASP A 147 4.15 3.89 -16.63
N ASP A 148 3.70 2.86 -17.37
CA ASP A 148 3.76 2.84 -18.84
C ASP A 148 3.01 4.02 -19.47
N LEU A 149 1.80 4.34 -18.97
CA LEU A 149 1.03 5.49 -19.44
C LEU A 149 1.75 6.80 -19.11
N TYR A 150 2.35 6.93 -17.92
CA TYR A 150 3.12 8.11 -17.60
C TYR A 150 4.32 8.27 -18.54
N VAL A 151 5.13 7.23 -18.73
CA VAL A 151 6.29 7.27 -19.63
C VAL A 151 5.87 7.59 -21.07
N LYS A 152 4.75 7.04 -21.53
CA LYS A 152 4.21 7.30 -22.87
C LYS A 152 3.87 8.78 -23.11
N TYR A 153 3.24 9.44 -22.14
CA TYR A 153 2.73 10.80 -22.31
C TYR A 153 3.66 11.89 -21.79
N TYR A 154 4.40 11.62 -20.73
CA TYR A 154 5.26 12.57 -20.00
C TYR A 154 6.75 12.22 -20.13
N GLY A 155 7.12 11.11 -20.78
CA GLY A 155 8.50 10.66 -20.90
C GLY A 155 9.10 10.12 -19.60
N GLU A 156 10.24 9.43 -19.70
CA GLU A 156 10.93 8.80 -18.57
C GLU A 156 11.37 9.79 -17.48
N GLN A 157 11.59 11.06 -17.85
CA GLN A 157 12.14 12.08 -16.95
C GLN A 157 11.15 13.16 -16.53
N GLY A 158 9.88 13.05 -16.93
CA GLY A 158 8.89 14.10 -16.75
C GLY A 158 9.16 15.29 -17.68
N GLU A 159 8.36 15.40 -18.71
CA GLU A 159 8.34 16.50 -19.67
C GLU A 159 7.12 17.39 -19.41
N ILE A 160 7.26 18.66 -19.78
CA ILE A 160 6.13 19.59 -19.75
C ILE A 160 5.24 19.26 -20.95
N VAL A 161 4.05 18.74 -20.66
CA VAL A 161 3.06 18.36 -21.68
C VAL A 161 2.01 19.46 -21.86
N ASP A 162 1.41 19.53 -23.04
CA ASP A 162 0.28 20.44 -23.28
C ASP A 162 -1.05 19.87 -22.73
N GLN A 163 -2.15 20.60 -22.90
CA GLN A 163 -3.47 20.13 -22.43
C GLN A 163 -3.97 18.92 -23.22
N HIS A 164 -3.70 18.85 -24.51
CA HIS A 164 -4.16 17.76 -25.36
C HIS A 164 -3.57 16.42 -24.92
N GLN A 165 -2.26 16.38 -24.63
CA GLN A 165 -1.60 15.18 -24.12
C GLN A 165 -2.16 14.74 -22.75
N ARG A 166 -2.52 15.69 -21.88
CA ARG A 166 -3.16 15.37 -20.58
C ARG A 166 -4.54 14.74 -20.80
N ASP A 167 -5.30 15.28 -21.73
CA ASP A 167 -6.65 14.78 -22.05
C ASP A 167 -6.57 13.37 -22.65
N GLU A 168 -5.61 13.11 -23.55
CA GLU A 168 -5.34 11.78 -24.09
C GLU A 168 -4.90 10.80 -22.99
N PHE A 169 -4.01 11.22 -22.08
CA PHE A 169 -3.63 10.41 -20.93
C PHE A 169 -4.85 10.04 -20.07
N CYS A 170 -5.71 11.00 -19.73
CA CYS A 170 -6.93 10.74 -18.96
C CYS A 170 -7.86 9.76 -19.67
N HIS A 171 -7.99 9.91 -20.99
CA HIS A 171 -8.79 9.01 -21.82
C HIS A 171 -8.23 7.58 -21.79
N GLU A 172 -6.92 7.40 -21.98
CA GLU A 172 -6.30 6.07 -21.94
C GLU A 172 -6.35 5.43 -20.56
N VAL A 173 -6.20 6.20 -19.47
CA VAL A 173 -6.41 5.69 -18.10
C VAL A 173 -7.82 5.10 -17.97
N ALA A 174 -8.84 5.81 -18.45
CA ALA A 174 -10.23 5.34 -18.41
C ALA A 174 -10.45 4.09 -19.27
N GLU A 175 -9.83 4.01 -20.46
CA GLU A 175 -9.89 2.80 -21.29
C GLU A 175 -9.21 1.60 -20.61
N MET A 176 -8.03 1.81 -20.02
CA MET A 176 -7.27 0.74 -19.37
C MET A 176 -8.00 0.24 -18.12
N LYS A 177 -8.65 1.13 -17.37
CA LYS A 177 -9.58 0.75 -16.30
C LYS A 177 -10.65 -0.18 -16.84
N TYR A 178 -11.36 0.18 -17.91
CA TYR A 178 -12.37 -0.71 -18.50
C TYR A 178 -11.78 -2.09 -18.85
N LYS A 179 -10.60 -2.13 -19.49
CA LYS A 179 -9.93 -3.39 -19.88
C LYS A 179 -9.56 -4.26 -18.66
N ILE A 180 -9.09 -3.66 -17.56
CA ILE A 180 -8.73 -4.38 -16.33
C ILE A 180 -9.97 -4.98 -15.66
N TRP A 181 -11.08 -4.23 -15.62
CA TRP A 181 -12.26 -4.64 -14.85
C TRP A 181 -13.26 -5.47 -15.66
N ASP A 182 -13.39 -5.29 -16.98
CA ASP A 182 -14.25 -6.09 -17.86
C ASP A 182 -13.69 -7.51 -18.08
N SER A 183 -12.36 -7.65 -18.11
CA SER A 183 -11.71 -8.97 -18.26
C SER A 183 -11.88 -9.90 -17.05
N ASN A 184 -12.29 -9.36 -15.89
CA ASN A 184 -12.63 -10.14 -14.70
C ASN A 184 -14.08 -10.63 -14.69
N ILE A 185 -14.98 -10.07 -15.52
CA ILE A 185 -16.40 -10.46 -15.54
C ILE A 185 -16.65 -11.72 -16.38
N ARG A 186 -15.72 -12.08 -17.28
CA ARG A 186 -15.88 -13.20 -18.23
C ARG A 186 -15.20 -14.52 -17.81
N LYS A 187 -14.68 -14.62 -16.59
CA LYS A 187 -14.13 -15.85 -16.02
C LYS A 187 -15.11 -16.44 -15.01
#